data_AF-A0A1F4GAV2-F1
#
_entry.id   AF-A0A1F4GAV2-F1
#
_cell.length_a   1.000
_cell.length_b   1.000
_cell.length_c   1.000
_cell.angle_alpha   90.00
_cell.angle_beta   90.00
_cell.angle_gamma   90.00
#
_symmetry.space_group_name_H-M   'P 1'
#
loop_
_entity.id
_entity.type
_entity.pdbx_description
1 polymer ?
#
loop_
_entity_poly.entity_id
_entity_poly.type
_entity_poly.pdbx_seq_one_letter_code
_entity_poly.pdbx_strand_id
1 'polypeptide(L)' 'MSDRSLSAPSVAPVKARLLQLLDEVIAHDGYGSIKVDVRLLKKGQKEVIVDCGKQYRFVVDHPGFGLGPNEAA' A
#
# COMPACT_ATOMS: atom_id res chain seq x y z
N MET A 1 5.09 42.27 19.05
CA MET A 1 4.23 41.62 18.04
C MET A 1 4.81 40.25 17.79
N SER A 2 4.21 39.22 18.37
CA SER A 2 4.82 37.89 18.49
C SER A 2 4.54 37.07 17.25
N ASP A 3 5.60 36.66 16.57
CA ASP A 3 5.60 35.79 15.40
C ASP A 3 4.89 34.47 15.73
N ARG A 4 3.64 34.33 15.28
CA ARG A 4 2.88 33.10 15.40
C ARG A 4 3.38 32.16 14.31
N SER A 5 4.49 31.48 14.57
CA SER A 5 4.98 30.43 13.67
C SER A 5 3.92 29.32 13.58
N LEU A 6 3.20 29.31 12.46
CA LEU A 6 2.34 28.20 12.07
C LEU A 6 3.26 27.04 11.73
N SER A 7 3.58 26.21 12.73
CA SER A 7 4.26 24.93 12.54
C SER A 7 3.55 24.18 11.43
N ALA A 8 4.22 24.00 10.28
CA ALA A 8 3.71 23.14 9.22
C ALA A 8 3.30 21.78 9.82
N PRO A 9 2.21 21.14 9.37
CA PRO A 9 1.81 19.85 9.89
C PRO A 9 2.98 18.89 9.77
N SER A 10 3.40 18.30 10.89
CA SER A 10 4.58 17.44 10.91
C SER A 10 4.29 16.16 10.14
N VAL A 11 4.84 16.04 8.93
CA VAL A 11 4.71 14.86 8.06
C VAL A 11 5.65 13.73 8.50
N ALA A 12 6.62 14.02 9.38
CA ALA A 12 7.63 13.09 9.87
C ALA A 12 7.07 11.74 10.36
N PRO A 13 6.05 11.67 11.25
CA PRO A 13 5.52 10.38 11.73
C PRO A 13 4.88 9.55 10.62
N VAL A 14 4.18 10.17 9.66
CA VAL A 14 3.57 9.47 8.52
C VAL A 14 4.65 8.87 7.61
N LYS A 15 5.72 9.63 7.34
CA LYS A 15 6.86 9.15 6.54
C LYS A 15 7.55 7.96 7.21
N ALA A 16 7.85 8.09 8.51
CA ALA A 16 8.47 7.00 9.27
C ALA A 16 7.62 5.73 9.22
N ARG A 17 6.30 5.86 9.37
CA ARG A 17 5.39 4.71 9.31
C ARG A 17 5.32 4.09 7.92
N LEU A 18 5.28 4.88 6.85
CA LEU A 18 5.28 4.37 5.48
C LEU A 18 6.55 3.59 5.13
N LEU A 19 7.72 4.07 5.59
CA LEU A 19 8.98 3.36 5.38
C LEU A 19 8.99 2.02 6.11
N GLN A 20 8.54 1.98 7.36
CA GLN A 20 8.41 0.71 8.11
C GLN A 20 7.48 -0.29 7.41
N LEU A 21 6.32 0.17 6.92
CA LEU A 21 5.36 -0.70 6.21
C LEU A 21 5.94 -1.20 4.88
N LEU A 22 6.73 -0.38 4.19
CA LEU A 22 7.44 -0.80 2.99
C LEU A 22 8.45 -1.91 3.32
N ASP A 23 9.25 -1.75 4.36
CA ASP A 23 10.21 -2.76 4.80
C ASP A 23 9.50 -4.08 5.15
N GLU A 24 8.38 -4.01 5.87
CA GLU A 24 7.56 -5.18 6.21
C GLU A 24 6.99 -5.89 4.97
N VAL A 25 6.53 -5.15 3.96
CA VAL A 25 6.00 -5.72 2.70
C VAL A 25 7.12 -6.34 1.87
N ILE A 26 8.30 -5.71 1.81
CA ILE A 26 9.46 -6.24 1.08
C ILE A 26 10.01 -7.50 1.75
N ALA A 27 10.03 -7.55 3.09
CA ALA A 27 10.45 -8.73 3.84
C ALA A 27 9.42 -9.87 3.79
N HIS A 28 8.18 -9.59 3.37
CA HIS A 28 7.13 -10.59 3.28
C HIS A 28 7.29 -11.46 2.03
N ASP A 29 7.41 -12.77 2.24
CA ASP A 29 7.51 -13.75 1.16
C ASP A 29 6.12 -13.99 0.53
N GLY A 30 5.79 -13.22 -0.50
CA GLY A 30 4.50 -13.26 -1.18
C GLY A 30 4.13 -11.94 -1.86
N TYR A 31 2.85 -11.57 -1.80
CA TYR A 31 2.35 -10.32 -2.36
C TYR A 31 1.80 -9.43 -1.24
N GLY A 32 2.24 -8.17 -1.22
CA GLY A 32 1.72 -7.14 -0.33
C GLY A 32 1.32 -5.91 -1.12
N SER A 33 0.33 -5.17 -0.62
CA SER A 33 -0.05 -3.87 -1.18
C SER A 33 -0.03 -2.81 -0.10
N ILE A 34 0.36 -1.61 -0.52
CA ILE A 34 0.32 -0.40 0.29
C ILE A 34 -0.50 0.61 -0.50
N LYS A 35 -1.59 1.07 0.08
CA LYS A 35 -2.43 2.12 -0.48
C LYS A 35 -2.46 3.30 0.47
N VAL A 36 -2.19 4.48 -0.08
CA VAL A 36 -2.18 5.73 0.70
C VAL A 36 -3.22 6.68 0.11
N ASP A 37 -4.25 6.96 0.90
CA ASP A 37 -5.30 7.91 0.55
C ASP A 37 -5.14 9.17 1.43
N VAL A 38 -5.01 10.34 0.80
CA VAL A 38 -4.91 11.62 1.51
C VAL A 38 -6.17 12.43 1.27
N ARG A 39 -6.88 12.77 2.35
CA ARG A 39 -8.09 13.59 2.31
C ARG A 39 -7.81 14.97 2.87
N LEU A 40 -8.18 15.99 2.10
CA LEU A 40 -8.15 17.38 2.54
C LEU A 40 -9.40 17.66 3.36
N LEU A 41 -9.23 17.91 4.66
CA LEU A 41 -10.32 18.25 5.57
C LEU A 41 -10.50 19.77 5.66
N LYS A 42 -11.61 20.18 6.29
CA LYS A 42 -11.88 21.59 6.60
C LYS A 42 -10.80 22.15 7.52
N LYS A 43 -10.53 23.46 7.43
CA LYS A 43 -9.52 24.18 8.23
C LYS A 43 -8.05 23.76 7.98
N GLY A 44 -7.74 23.20 6.81
CA GLY A 44 -6.35 22.90 6.40
C GLY A 44 -5.76 21.65 7.06
N GLN A 45 -6.57 20.88 7.78
CA GLN A 45 -6.18 19.57 8.27
C GLN A 45 -6.10 18.57 7.09
N LYS A 46 -5.17 17.63 7.19
CA LYS A 46 -5.02 16.54 6.23
C LYS A 46 -5.20 15.23 6.98
N GLU A 47 -6.11 14.41 6.51
CA GLU A 47 -6.25 13.03 6.98
C GLU A 47 -5.45 12.14 6.03
N VAL A 48 -4.60 11.27 6.58
CA VAL A 48 -3.83 10.29 5.82
C VAL A 48 -4.29 8.92 6.26
N ILE A 49 -4.86 8.17 5.33
CA ILE A 49 -5.31 6.80 5.52
C ILE A 49 -4.28 5.91 4.83
N VAL A 50 -3.71 4.97 5.59
CA VAL A 50 -2.76 3.98 5.07
C VAL A 50 -3.40 2.61 5.23
N ASP A 51 -3.71 1.98 4.10
CA ASP A 51 -4.15 0.59 4.05
C ASP A 51 -2.94 -0.26 3.63
N CYS A 52 -2.55 -1.18 4.50
CA CYS A 52 -1.38 -2.02 4.33
C CYS A 52 -1.61 -3.36 5.01
N GLY A 53 -1.35 -4.45 4.30
CA GLY A 53 -1.51 -5.79 4.85
C GLY A 53 -1.08 -6.89 3.89
N LYS A 54 -1.12 -8.12 4.40
CA LYS A 54 -0.89 -9.32 3.59
C LYS A 54 -2.05 -9.51 2.63
N GLN A 55 -1.75 -9.66 1.35
CA GLN A 55 -2.75 -10.02 0.35
C GLN A 55 -2.60 -11.49 -0.03
N TYR A 56 -3.69 -12.25 0.17
CA TYR A 56 -3.76 -13.65 -0.22
C TYR A 56 -4.15 -13.74 -1.69
N ARG A 57 -3.24 -14.20 -2.54
CA ARG A 57 -3.51 -14.47 -3.95
C ARG A 57 -3.63 -15.97 -4.16
N PHE A 58 -4.69 -16.36 -4.87
CA PHE A 58 -4.89 -17.72 -5.33
C PHE A 58 -4.84 -17.71 -6.85
N VAL A 59 -4.03 -18.58 -7.44
CA VAL A 59 -4.14 -18.91 -8.87
C VAL A 59 -5.15 -20.04 -8.96
N VAL A 60 -6.21 -19.84 -9.74
CA VAL A 60 -7.24 -20.85 -9.97
C VAL A 60 -7.16 -21.23 -11.43
N ASP A 61 -6.96 -22.51 -11.71
CA ASP A 61 -6.89 -23.03 -13.07
C ASP A 61 -8.25 -22.90 -13.76
N HIS A 62 -8.23 -22.54 -15.04
CA HIS A 62 -9.44 -22.52 -15.85
C HIS A 62 -9.73 -23.94 -16.37
N PRO A 63 -10.94 -24.51 -16.11
CA PRO A 63 -11.33 -25.81 -16.63
C PRO A 63 -11.55 -25.72 -18.14
N GLY A 64 -10.48 -25.84 -18.91
CA GLY A 64 -10.48 -25.71 -20.37
C GLY A 64 -9.08 -25.51 -20.98
N PHE A 65 -8.06 -25.20 -20.17
CA PHE A 65 -6.68 -25.05 -20.64
C PHE A 65 -5.87 -26.36 -20.55
N GLY A 66 -6.47 -27.47 -20.97
CA GLY A 66 -5.81 -28.78 -21.02
C GLY A 66 -6.45 -29.66 -22.08
N LEU A 67 -5.62 -30.13 -23.02
CA LEU A 67 -5.90 -30.96 -24.20
C LEU A 67 -6.11 -30.20 -25.53
N GLY A 68 -5.02 -29.61 -26.03
CA GLY A 68 -4.72 -29.63 -27.46
C GLY A 68 -3.98 -30.93 -27.80
N PRO A 69 -4.31 -31.65 -28.89
CA PRO A 69 -3.89 -33.04 -29.12
C PRO A 69 -2.47 -33.22 -29.68
N ASN A 70 -1.48 -32.41 -29.31
CA ASN A 70 -0.17 -32.49 -29.96
C ASN A 70 1.02 -32.29 -29.02
N GLU A 71 1.35 -33.34 -28.26
CA GLU A 71 2.70 -33.53 -27.72
C GLU A 71 3.05 -35.02 -27.75
N ALA A 72 3.23 -35.52 -28.97
CA ALA A 72 3.95 -36.76 -29.25
C ALA A 72 4.97 -36.42 -30.34
N ALA A 73 6.20 -36.10 -29.93
CA ALA A 73 7.39 -36.06 -30.77
C ALA A 73 8.60 -36.46 -29.93
#